data_AF-X1DUV9-F1
#
_entry.id   AF-X1DUV9-F1
#
_cell.length_a   1.000
_cell.length_b   1.000
_cell.length_c   1.000
_cell.angle_alpha   90.00
_cell.angle_beta   90.00
_cell.angle_gamma   90.00
#
_symmetry.space_group_name_H-M   'P 1'
#
loop_
_entity.id
_entity.type
_entity.pdbx_description
1 polymer ?
#
loop_
_entity_poly.entity_id
_entity_poly.type
_entity_poly.pdbx_seq_one_letter_code
_entity_poly.pdbx_strand_id
1 'polypeptide(L)'
;MKKMIAHCGVECTKCVAFIATKENNDELRKKKAEEWSRQLNQTVLPESINCDGCLSAGRHVSYCSMCKIKECCVERKVQNCAFCDNYICETLDNAFKFMCEVFEMGTNNVPEAKDNLEEIRKNSSHNFW
;
A
#
# COMPACT_ATOMS: atom_id res chain seq x y z
N MET A 1 4.18 4.95 16.08
CA MET A 1 3.44 3.70 15.76
C MET A 1 4.43 2.66 15.26
N LYS A 2 4.18 1.36 15.50
CA LYS A 2 4.99 0.27 14.94
C LYS A 2 4.85 0.26 13.41
N LYS A 3 5.94 0.04 12.67
CA LYS A 3 5.96 -0.07 11.19
C LYS A 3 4.90 -1.08 10.74
N MET A 4 4.01 -0.67 9.83
CA MET A 4 2.93 -1.50 9.28
C MET A 4 3.10 -1.63 7.77
N ILE A 5 3.43 -2.84 7.29
CA ILE A 5 3.68 -3.09 5.87
C ILE A 5 2.46 -3.77 5.23
N ALA A 6 1.89 -3.11 4.24
CA ALA A 6 0.77 -3.58 3.43
C ALA A 6 1.12 -4.85 2.64
N HIS A 7 0.11 -5.49 2.06
CA HIS A 7 0.29 -6.67 1.20
C HIS A 7 1.31 -6.43 0.06
N CYS A 8 1.30 -5.23 -0.53
CA CYS A 8 2.20 -4.83 -1.60
C CYS A 8 3.54 -4.23 -1.14
N GLY A 9 3.78 -4.08 0.17
CA GLY A 9 5.01 -3.48 0.70
C GLY A 9 4.91 -2.00 1.10
N VAL A 10 3.82 -1.31 0.75
CA VAL A 10 3.62 0.08 1.18
C VAL A 10 3.56 0.18 2.70
N GLU A 11 4.29 1.13 3.27
CA GLU A 11 4.25 1.39 4.70
C GLU A 11 3.02 2.24 5.08
N CYS A 12 2.01 1.62 5.69
CA CYS A 12 0.79 2.31 6.10
C CYS A 12 1.07 3.44 7.10
N THR A 13 2.09 3.31 7.96
CA THR A 13 2.47 4.34 8.93
C THR A 13 3.02 5.62 8.30
N LYS A 14 3.37 5.60 7.00
CA LYS A 14 3.75 6.78 6.21
C LYS A 14 2.66 7.22 5.23
N CYS A 15 1.56 6.48 5.12
CA CYS A 15 0.48 6.77 4.19
C CYS A 15 -0.40 7.91 4.70
N VAL A 16 -0.53 8.99 3.92
CA VAL A 16 -1.35 10.17 4.28
C VAL A 16 -2.80 9.80 4.59
N ALA A 17 -3.41 8.88 3.84
CA ALA A 17 -4.79 8.45 4.09
C ALA A 17 -4.95 7.77 5.46
N PHE A 18 -3.96 6.96 5.86
CA PHE A 18 -3.93 6.32 7.18
C PHE A 18 -3.71 7.36 8.29
N ILE A 19 -2.72 8.25 8.11
CA ILE A 19 -2.40 9.32 9.07
C ILE A 19 -3.62 10.23 9.27
N ALA A 20 -4.24 10.71 8.20
CA ALA A 20 -5.44 11.54 8.24
C ALA A 20 -6.59 10.86 9.01
N THR A 21 -6.73 9.54 8.87
CA THR A 21 -7.75 8.77 9.59
C THR A 21 -7.45 8.66 11.08
N LYS A 22 -6.18 8.42 11.45
CA LYS A 22 -5.78 8.26 12.86
C LYS A 22 -5.77 9.58 13.62
N GLU A 23 -5.41 10.67 12.96
CA GLU A 23 -5.41 12.01 13.54
C GLU A 23 -6.77 12.72 13.42
N ASN A 24 -7.72 12.10 12.71
CA ASN A 24 -8.97 12.72 12.31
C ASN A 24 -8.78 14.11 11.66
N ASN A 25 -7.85 14.20 10.71
CA ASN A 25 -7.40 15.45 10.12
C ASN A 25 -8.03 15.68 8.74
N ASP A 26 -9.00 16.60 8.66
CA ASP A 26 -9.73 16.92 7.43
C ASP A 26 -8.90 17.68 6.40
N GLU A 27 -7.89 18.45 6.83
CA GLU A 27 -6.99 19.14 5.90
C GLU A 27 -6.11 18.13 5.15
N LEU A 28 -5.64 17.09 5.82
CA LEU A 28 -4.89 16.00 5.18
C LEU A 28 -5.79 15.20 4.22
N ARG A 29 -7.06 14.97 4.58
CA ARG A 29 -8.03 14.33 3.68
C ARG A 29 -8.24 15.16 2.42
N LYS A 30 -8.45 16.47 2.57
CA LYS A 30 -8.63 17.39 1.45
C LYS A 30 -7.43 17.40 0.51
N LYS A 31 -6.23 17.61 1.05
CA LYS A 31 -4.98 17.62 0.26
C LYS A 31 -4.79 16.30 -0.49
N LYS A 32 -5.02 15.16 0.17
CA LYS A 32 -4.84 13.85 -0.46
C LYS A 32 -5.89 13.54 -1.51
N ALA A 33 -7.14 13.97 -1.29
CA ALA A 33 -8.21 13.85 -2.26
C ALA A 33 -7.94 14.69 -3.51
N GLU A 34 -7.45 15.93 -3.37
CA GLU A 34 -7.04 16.78 -4.50
C GLU A 34 -5.88 16.15 -5.28
N GLU A 35 -4.85 15.66 -4.57
CA GLU A 35 -3.70 14.99 -5.18
C GLU A 35 -4.10 13.74 -5.97
N TRP A 36 -4.88 12.85 -5.37
CA TRP A 36 -5.37 11.64 -6.02
C TRP A 36 -6.35 11.95 -7.16
N SER A 37 -7.14 13.02 -7.03
CA SER A 37 -8.03 13.42 -8.12
C SER A 37 -7.25 13.80 -9.37
N ARG A 38 -6.16 14.55 -9.20
CA ARG A 38 -5.23 14.91 -10.28
C ARG A 38 -4.55 13.68 -10.87
N GLN A 39 -3.97 12.83 -10.02
CA GLN A 39 -3.19 11.65 -10.47
C GLN A 39 -4.07 10.63 -11.21
N LEU A 40 -5.30 10.42 -10.76
CA LEU A 40 -6.22 9.44 -11.34
C LEU A 40 -7.12 10.02 -12.43
N ASN A 41 -7.07 11.35 -12.64
CA ASN A 41 -8.00 12.08 -13.52
C ASN A 41 -9.48 11.73 -13.21
N GLN A 42 -9.81 11.67 -11.92
CA GLN A 42 -11.13 11.28 -11.41
C GLN A 42 -11.45 12.11 -10.17
N THR A 43 -12.73 12.32 -9.83
CA THR A 43 -13.08 13.00 -8.58
C THR A 43 -12.92 12.06 -7.40
N VAL A 44 -12.00 12.37 -6.51
CA VAL A 44 -11.85 11.75 -5.19
C VAL A 44 -12.34 12.74 -4.15
N LEU A 45 -13.28 12.30 -3.31
CA LEU A 45 -13.86 13.14 -2.27
C LEU A 45 -13.04 13.03 -0.97
N PRO A 46 -12.83 14.12 -0.21
CA PRO A 46 -12.14 14.07 1.08
C PRO A 46 -12.76 13.04 2.04
N GLU A 47 -14.07 12.88 2.03
CA GLU A 47 -14.83 11.95 2.87
C GLU A 47 -14.55 10.48 2.52
N SER A 48 -14.02 10.21 1.32
CA SER A 48 -13.57 8.87 0.91
C SER A 48 -12.18 8.50 1.42
N ILE A 49 -11.43 9.46 1.98
CA ILE A 49 -10.08 9.26 2.53
C ILE A 49 -10.17 8.77 3.97
N ASN A 50 -10.58 7.51 4.14
CA ASN A 50 -10.67 6.83 5.42
C ASN A 50 -10.03 5.42 5.34
N CYS A 51 -8.97 5.19 6.12
CA CYS A 51 -8.18 3.96 6.08
C CYS A 51 -7.62 3.58 7.45
N ASP A 52 -7.91 2.37 7.90
CA ASP A 52 -7.44 1.80 9.17
C ASP A 52 -6.18 0.92 8.99
N GLY A 53 -5.64 0.87 7.77
CA GLY A 53 -4.42 0.15 7.41
C GLY A 53 -4.71 -1.10 6.59
N CYS A 54 -3.84 -1.43 5.63
CA CYS A 54 -4.10 -2.45 4.61
C CYS A 54 -4.35 -3.86 5.17
N LEU A 55 -3.70 -4.21 6.27
CA LEU A 55 -3.87 -5.50 6.97
C LEU A 55 -5.01 -5.49 8.00
N SER A 56 -5.70 -4.36 8.18
CA SER A 56 -6.80 -4.27 9.14
C SER A 56 -8.09 -4.86 8.57
N ALA A 57 -9.01 -5.25 9.46
CA ALA A 57 -10.40 -5.54 9.08
C ALA A 57 -11.29 -4.28 9.03
N GLY A 58 -10.69 -3.08 9.17
CA GLY A 58 -11.40 -1.81 9.29
C GLY A 58 -11.70 -1.15 7.95
N ARG A 59 -11.84 0.18 7.98
CA ARG A 59 -12.10 0.98 6.78
C ARG A 59 -10.88 0.98 5.88
N HIS A 60 -11.12 1.09 4.59
CA HIS A 60 -10.09 1.25 3.58
C HIS A 60 -10.54 2.29 2.55
N VAL A 61 -9.57 2.94 1.92
CA VAL A 61 -9.86 3.79 0.76
C VAL A 61 -10.47 2.95 -0.37
N SER A 62 -11.31 3.59 -1.20
CA SER A 62 -12.10 2.93 -2.25
C SER A 62 -11.26 2.00 -3.14
N TYR A 63 -10.06 2.41 -3.53
CA TYR A 63 -9.15 1.61 -4.36
C TYR A 63 -8.84 0.22 -3.76
N CYS A 64 -8.80 0.07 -2.44
CA CYS A 64 -8.50 -1.20 -1.79
C CYS A 64 -9.56 -2.29 -2.07
N SER A 65 -10.78 -1.91 -2.46
CA SER A 65 -11.84 -2.87 -2.83
C SER A 65 -11.54 -3.63 -4.12
N MET A 66 -10.73 -3.05 -5.01
CA MET A 66 -10.35 -3.64 -6.30
C MET A 66 -8.88 -4.11 -6.32
N CYS A 67 -8.20 -4.09 -5.18
CA CYS A 67 -6.78 -4.40 -5.10
C CYS A 67 -6.53 -5.91 -5.25
N LYS A 68 -6.12 -6.33 -6.45
CA LYS A 68 -5.78 -7.74 -6.76
C LYS A 68 -4.67 -8.33 -5.89
N ILE A 69 -3.75 -7.50 -5.39
CA ILE A 69 -2.71 -7.97 -4.46
C ILE A 69 -3.32 -8.35 -3.10
N LYS A 70 -4.28 -7.56 -2.60
CA LYS A 70 -4.99 -7.86 -1.35
C LYS A 70 -5.78 -9.17 -1.48
N GLU A 71 -6.57 -9.29 -2.54
CA GLU A 71 -7.31 -10.51 -2.89
C GLU A 71 -6.38 -11.73 -2.90
N CYS A 72 -5.29 -11.67 -3.67
CA CYS A 72 -4.30 -12.74 -3.78
C CYS A 72 -3.64 -13.12 -2.44
N CYS A 73 -3.26 -12.14 -1.61
CA CYS A 73 -2.64 -12.42 -0.31
C CYS A 73 -3.63 -13.07 0.67
N VAL A 74 -4.88 -12.63 0.66
CA VAL A 74 -5.95 -13.22 1.49
C VAL A 74 -6.22 -14.67 1.06
N GLU A 75 -6.39 -14.93 -0.24
CA GLU A 75 -6.62 -16.27 -0.77
C GLU A 75 -5.48 -17.24 -0.45
N ARG A 76 -4.24 -16.77 -0.62
CA ARG A 76 -3.02 -17.56 -0.35
C ARG A 76 -2.65 -17.61 1.12
N LYS A 77 -3.37 -16.90 1.99
CA LYS A 77 -3.11 -16.81 3.44
C LYS A 77 -1.68 -16.35 3.76
N VAL A 78 -1.14 -15.43 2.96
CA VAL A 78 0.15 -14.79 3.22
C VAL A 78 -0.05 -13.37 3.70
N GLN A 79 0.76 -12.91 4.66
CA GLN A 79 0.61 -11.57 5.22
C GLN A 79 0.88 -10.48 4.18
N ASN A 80 1.90 -10.67 3.35
CA ASN A 80 2.24 -9.77 2.25
C ASN A 80 3.08 -10.53 1.21
N CYS A 81 3.35 -9.89 0.07
CA CYS A 81 4.07 -10.51 -1.03
C CYS A 81 5.50 -10.94 -0.68
N ALA A 82 6.09 -10.47 0.43
CA ALA A 82 7.40 -10.95 0.87
C ALA A 82 7.37 -12.45 1.19
N PHE A 83 6.23 -12.98 1.64
CA PHE A 83 6.08 -14.41 1.95
C PHE A 83 5.56 -15.23 0.77
N CYS A 84 5.51 -14.66 -0.43
CA CYS A 84 5.08 -15.36 -1.64
C CYS A 84 6.27 -16.04 -2.32
N ASP A 85 6.10 -17.30 -2.71
CA ASP A 85 7.11 -18.06 -3.46
C ASP A 85 7.29 -17.52 -4.88
N ASN A 86 6.24 -16.92 -5.45
CA ASN A 86 6.27 -16.34 -6.79
C ASN A 86 6.78 -14.89 -6.80
N TYR A 87 7.42 -14.41 -5.73
CA TYR A 87 7.96 -13.05 -5.67
C TYR A 87 9.23 -12.94 -6.55
N ILE A 88 9.34 -12.01 -7.50
CA ILE A 88 8.34 -11.01 -7.94
C ILE A 88 7.44 -11.57 -9.05
N CYS A 89 6.13 -11.39 -8.94
CA CYS A 89 5.16 -11.80 -9.97
C CYS A 89 4.63 -10.60 -10.75
N GLU A 90 4.05 -10.86 -11.93
CA GLU A 90 3.50 -9.83 -12.82
C GLU A 90 2.50 -8.88 -12.13
N THR A 91 1.60 -9.41 -11.30
CA THR A 91 0.62 -8.59 -10.56
C THR A 91 1.29 -7.56 -9.65
N LEU A 92 2.36 -7.96 -8.96
CA LEU A 92 3.10 -7.06 -8.07
C LEU A 92 3.96 -6.07 -8.86
N ASP A 93 4.62 -6.54 -9.92
CA ASP A 93 5.43 -5.70 -10.80
C ASP A 93 4.59 -4.59 -11.46
N ASN A 94 3.40 -4.92 -11.97
CA ASN A 94 2.47 -3.95 -12.54
C ASN A 94 1.99 -2.93 -11.50
N ALA A 95 1.77 -3.36 -10.24
CA ALA A 95 1.42 -2.42 -9.18
C ALA A 95 2.59 -1.49 -8.83
N PHE A 96 3.84 -1.95 -8.87
CA PHE A 96 5.01 -1.10 -8.67
C PHE A 96 5.18 -0.07 -9.78
N LYS A 97 5.00 -0.48 -11.04
CA LYS A 97 4.97 0.46 -12.17
C LYS A 97 3.89 1.52 -11.98
N PHE A 98 2.67 1.12 -11.66
CA PHE A 98 1.56 2.04 -11.39
C PHE A 98 1.87 3.01 -10.23
N MET A 99 2.46 2.52 -9.14
CA MET A 99 2.88 3.37 -8.02
C MET A 99 3.91 4.43 -8.43
N CYS A 100 4.91 4.06 -9.22
CA CYS A 100 5.93 5.00 -9.69
C CYS A 100 5.38 5.98 -10.72
N GLU A 101 4.66 5.49 -11.72
CA GLU A 101 4.24 6.29 -12.88
C GLU A 101 3.04 7.19 -12.58
N VAL A 102 2.11 6.74 -11.72
CA VAL A 102 0.85 7.47 -11.46
C VAL A 102 0.87 8.18 -10.11
N PHE A 103 1.38 7.53 -9.07
CA PHE A 103 1.41 8.11 -7.73
C PHE A 103 2.73 8.78 -7.38
N GLU A 104 3.72 8.77 -8.30
CA GLU A 104 5.04 9.36 -8.08
C GLU A 104 5.73 8.77 -6.81
N MET A 105 5.39 7.52 -6.46
CA MET A 105 5.83 6.84 -5.23
C MET A 105 7.10 6.01 -5.47
N GLY A 106 8.17 6.60 -6.01
CA GLY A 106 9.44 5.90 -6.17
C GLY A 106 10.55 6.73 -6.79
N THR A 107 11.75 6.15 -6.82
CA THR A 107 12.96 6.74 -7.43
C THR A 107 13.48 5.79 -8.48
N ASN A 108 13.86 6.30 -9.67
CA ASN A 108 14.35 5.48 -10.78
C ASN A 108 13.40 4.30 -11.14
N ASN A 109 12.09 4.54 -11.12
CA ASN A 109 11.04 3.54 -11.34
C ASN A 109 11.04 2.36 -10.35
N VAL A 110 11.54 2.59 -9.12
CA VAL A 110 11.49 1.61 -8.03
C VAL A 110 10.76 2.22 -6.82
N PRO A 111 9.65 1.62 -6.35
CA PRO A 111 8.96 2.12 -5.16
C PRO A 111 9.62 1.61 -3.89
N GLU A 112 9.62 2.42 -2.82
CA GLU A 112 10.06 2.02 -1.45
C GLU A 112 9.34 0.74 -0.98
N ALA A 113 8.12 0.50 -1.49
CA ALA A 113 7.36 -0.71 -1.24
C ALA A 113 8.14 -2.00 -1.60
N LYS A 114 8.94 -1.98 -2.67
CA LYS A 114 9.78 -3.11 -3.06
C LYS A 114 10.86 -3.37 -2.02
N ASP A 115 11.56 -2.32 -1.60
CA ASP A 115 12.63 -2.41 -0.60
C ASP A 115 12.11 -2.97 0.73
N ASN A 116 10.94 -2.53 1.16
CA ASN A 116 10.27 -3.05 2.35
C ASN A 116 9.99 -4.57 2.25
N LEU A 117 9.55 -5.06 1.10
CA LEU A 117 9.32 -6.50 0.90
C LEU A 117 10.64 -7.28 0.86
N GLU A 118 11.67 -6.75 0.20
CA GLU A 118 12.99 -7.39 0.16
C GLU A 118 13.66 -7.46 1.53
N GLU A 119 13.53 -6.41 2.34
CA GLU A 119 13.99 -6.40 3.73
C GLU A 119 13.32 -7.52 4.54
N ILE A 120 11.99 -7.65 4.43
CA ILE A 120 11.24 -8.72 5.10
C ILE A 120 11.69 -10.10 4.60
N ARG A 121 11.90 -10.28 3.30
CA ARG A 121 12.37 -11.55 2.72
C ARG A 121 13.73 -11.96 3.28
N LYS A 122 14.69 -11.03 3.29
CA LYS A 122 16.04 -11.26 3.83
C LYS A 122 16.00 -11.63 5.31
N ASN A 123 15.14 -10.98 6.10
CA ASN A 123 15.04 -11.25 7.54
C ASN A 123 14.26 -12.54 7.84
N SER A 124 13.35 -12.96 6.96
CA SER A 124 12.57 -14.19 7.14
C SER A 124 13.37 -15.46 6.80
N SER A 125 14.38 -15.36 5.92
CA SER A 125 15.28 -16.47 5.60
C SER A 125 16.28 -16.83 6.69
N HIS A 126 16.38 -16.04 7.77
CA HIS A 126 17.29 -16.29 8.89
C HIS A 126 16.64 -17.00 10.10
N ASN A 127 15.34 -17.32 10.04
CA ASN A 127 14.61 -17.96 11.16
C ASN A 127 14.46 -19.48 11.01
N PHE A 128 15.35 -20.13 10.27
CA PHE A 128 15.44 -21.59 10.16
C PHE A 128 16.60 -22.15 11.02
N TRP A 129 16.64 -21.83 12.31
CA TRP A 129 17.47 -22.54 13.30
C TRP A 129 16.80 -22.49 14.67
#